data_AF-X1L7X4-F1
#
_entry.id   AF-X1L7X4-F1
#
_cell.length_a   1.000
_cell.length_b   1.000
_cell.length_c   1.000
_cell.angle_alpha   90.00
_cell.angle_beta   90.00
_cell.angle_gamma   90.00
#
_symmetry.space_group_name_H-M   'P 1'
#
loop_
_entity.id
_entity.type
_entity.pdbx_description
1 polymer ?
#
loop_
_entity_poly.entity_id
_entity_poly.type
_entity_poly.pdbx_seq_one_letter_code
_entity_poly.pdbx_strand_id
1 'polypeptide(L)' 'VCGRLLCCLAYESEQYHIMKEKLPKQGQRVSTPLGVASVVGGNPIKETVLVELESQATVELPLSEITIEEQPPKKD' A
#
# COMPACT_ATOMS: atom_id res chain seq x y z
N VAL A 1 13.98 -38.61 29.66
CA VAL A 1 14.08 -37.51 28.67
C VAL A 1 12.79 -37.52 27.86
N CYS A 2 11.94 -36.50 28.02
CA CYS A 2 10.61 -36.45 27.41
C CYS A 2 10.58 -35.21 26.51
N GLY A 3 10.57 -35.43 25.20
CA GLY A 3 10.78 -34.44 24.14
C GLY A 3 9.57 -33.54 23.89
N ARG A 4 9.15 -32.79 24.91
CA ARG A 4 8.27 -31.63 24.74
C ARG A 4 9.14 -30.41 24.59
N LEU A 5 9.32 -29.91 23.36
CA LEU A 5 9.44 -28.47 23.09
C LEU A 5 9.40 -28.22 21.57
N LEU A 6 8.28 -28.61 20.96
CA LEU A 6 7.76 -27.93 19.78
C LEU A 6 7.13 -26.62 20.28
N CYS A 7 7.91 -25.53 20.28
CA CYS A 7 7.41 -24.18 20.54
C CYS A 7 7.83 -23.26 19.39
N CYS A 8 7.01 -23.25 18.33
CA CYS A 8 6.62 -22.10 17.49
C CYS A 8 7.77 -21.12 17.11
N LEU A 9 8.48 -21.25 15.99
CA LEU A 9 8.01 -21.23 14.59
C LEU A 9 6.98 -20.14 14.25
N ALA A 10 7.07 -18.97 14.87
CA ALA A 10 6.35 -17.77 14.41
C ALA A 10 7.13 -16.50 14.75
N TYR A 11 8.43 -16.50 14.49
CA TYR A 11 9.26 -15.31 14.68
C TYR A 11 9.42 -14.60 13.33
N GLU A 12 8.68 -13.50 13.22
CA GLU A 12 8.91 -12.34 12.36
C GLU A 12 8.87 -12.53 10.83
N SER A 13 7.73 -12.99 10.32
CA SER A 13 7.27 -12.56 8.97
C SER A 13 6.56 -11.19 9.01
N GLU A 14 6.86 -10.32 9.96
CA GLU A 14 6.25 -8.97 10.04
C GLU A 14 7.01 -7.92 9.23
N GLN A 15 8.31 -8.11 8.97
CA GLN A 15 9.10 -7.10 8.25
C GLN A 15 8.78 -7.03 6.75
N TYR A 16 8.33 -8.12 6.13
CA TYR A 16 7.89 -8.11 4.72
C TYR A 16 6.48 -7.54 4.52
N HIS A 17 5.68 -7.42 5.58
CA HIS A 17 4.34 -6.80 5.50
C HIS A 17 4.42 -5.27 5.49
N ILE A 18 5.33 -4.71 6.29
CA ILE A 18 5.44 -3.26 6.50
C ILE A 18 5.86 -2.51 5.21
N MET A 19 6.63 -3.14 4.32
CA MET A 19 7.02 -2.51 3.05
C MET A 19 5.89 -2.48 2.01
N LYS A 20 4.92 -3.40 2.09
CA LYS A 20 3.72 -3.37 1.23
C LYS A 20 2.62 -2.46 1.76
N GLU A 21 2.66 -2.08 3.04
CA GLU A 21 1.67 -1.19 3.66
C GLU A 21 1.83 0.29 3.29
N LYS A 22 2.98 0.71 2.74
CA LYS A 22 3.18 2.11 2.34
C LYS A 22 2.57 2.48 0.98
N LEU A 23 2.33 1.50 0.11
CA LEU A 23 1.72 1.78 -1.19
C LEU A 23 0.20 1.77 -1.08
N PRO A 24 -0.48 2.82 -1.56
CA PRO A 24 -1.93 2.84 -1.54
C PRO A 24 -2.48 1.70 -2.39
N LYS A 25 -3.59 1.12 -1.95
CA LYS A 25 -4.19 -0.01 -2.64
C LYS A 25 -4.83 0.44 -3.94
N GLN A 26 -4.83 -0.44 -4.95
CA GLN A 26 -5.61 -0.23 -6.15
C GLN A 26 -7.10 -0.04 -5.78
N GLY A 27 -7.73 0.98 -6.35
CA GLY A 27 -9.09 1.43 -6.05
C GLY A 27 -9.20 2.43 -4.89
N GLN A 28 -8.11 2.74 -4.19
CA GLN A 28 -8.13 3.75 -3.13
C GLN A 28 -8.16 5.16 -3.72
N ARG A 29 -8.95 6.04 -3.13
CA ARG A 29 -8.93 7.47 -3.46
C ARG A 29 -7.74 8.13 -2.79
N VAL A 30 -7.01 8.92 -3.56
CA VAL A 30 -5.84 9.68 -3.14
C VAL A 30 -5.99 11.12 -3.61
N SER A 31 -5.46 12.05 -2.82
CA SER A 31 -5.34 13.44 -3.24
C SER A 31 -4.01 13.65 -3.92
N THR A 32 -4.05 14.17 -5.15
CA THR A 32 -2.88 14.54 -5.95
C THR A 32 -2.84 16.07 -6.11
N PRO A 33 -1.70 16.67 -6.47
CA PRO A 33 -1.64 18.09 -6.83
C PRO A 33 -2.54 18.46 -8.02
N LEU A 34 -2.96 17.48 -8.82
CA LEU A 34 -3.85 17.65 -9.98
C LEU A 34 -5.33 17.53 -9.61
N GLY A 35 -5.66 17.14 -8.38
CA GLY A 35 -7.02 16.88 -7.91
C GLY A 35 -7.20 15.51 -7.27
N VAL A 36 -8.45 15.11 -7.05
CA VAL A 36 -8.77 13.79 -6.50
C VAL A 36 -8.58 12.74 -7.59
N ALA A 37 -7.88 11.68 -7.23
CA ALA A 37 -7.58 10.57 -8.13
C ALA A 37 -7.84 9.23 -7.46
N SER A 38 -8.06 8.20 -8.27
CA SER A 38 -8.19 6.82 -7.79
C SER A 38 -6.98 6.01 -8.23
N VAL A 39 -6.36 5.27 -7.32
CA VAL A 39 -5.18 4.47 -7.64
C VAL A 39 -5.59 3.33 -8.56
N VAL A 40 -5.05 3.31 -9.76
CA VAL A 40 -5.26 2.22 -10.73
C VAL A 40 -4.08 1.25 -10.76
N GLY A 41 -2.94 1.62 -10.18
CA GLY A 41 -1.76 0.76 -10.05
C GLY A 41 -0.67 1.40 -9.20
N GLY A 42 0.35 0.63 -8.83
CA GLY A 42 1.48 1.11 -8.05
C GLY A 42 2.77 0.42 -8.46
N ASN A 43 3.87 1.16 -8.51
CA ASN A 43 5.19 0.64 -8.82
C ASN A 43 6.13 0.78 -7.60
N PRO A 44 6.28 -0.29 -6.80
CA PRO A 44 7.16 -0.26 -5.62
C PRO A 44 8.64 -0.04 -5.97
N ILE A 45 9.08 -0.42 -7.17
CA ILE A 45 10.48 -0.28 -7.59
C ILE A 45 10.81 1.20 -7.86
N LYS A 46 9.83 1.95 -8.36
CA LYS A 46 9.97 3.38 -8.69
C LYS A 46 9.43 4.31 -7.61
N GLU A 47 8.80 3.77 -6.56
CA GLU A 47 8.07 4.54 -5.55
C GLU A 47 7.03 5.50 -6.18
N THR A 48 6.41 5.06 -7.30
CA THR A 48 5.37 5.79 -8.01
C THR A 48 4.04 5.05 -7.96
N VAL A 49 2.94 5.77 -8.12
CA VAL A 49 1.60 5.22 -8.26
C VAL A 49 0.98 5.71 -9.55
N LEU A 50 0.24 4.81 -10.19
CA LEU A 50 -0.61 5.11 -11.31
C LEU A 50 -1.98 5.47 -10.77
N VAL A 51 -2.43 6.70 -11.02
CA VAL A 51 -3.71 7.21 -10.55
C VAL A 51 -4.54 7.70 -11.74
N GLU A 52 -5.84 7.47 -11.66
CA GLU A 52 -6.82 7.95 -12.61
C GLU A 52 -7.56 9.14 -12.00
N LEU A 53 -7.42 10.30 -12.64
CA LEU A 53 -8.12 11.52 -12.29
C LEU A 53 -9.59 11.43 -12.71
N GLU A 54 -10.44 12.24 -12.09
CA GLU A 54 -11.86 12.39 -12.47
C GLU A 54 -12.07 12.76 -13.95
N SER A 55 -11.08 13.39 -14.57
CA SER A 55 -11.03 13.73 -15.99
C SER A 55 -10.79 12.52 -16.92
N GLN A 56 -10.80 11.28 -16.40
CA GLN A 56 -10.38 10.04 -17.10
C GLN A 56 -8.92 10.05 -17.59
N ALA A 57 -8.10 10.93 -17.03
CA ALA A 57 -6.68 10.99 -17.32
C ALA A 57 -5.91 10.10 -16.34
N THR A 58 -5.12 9.17 -16.88
CA THR A 58 -4.21 8.35 -16.07
C THR A 58 -2.84 9.00 -16.01
N VAL A 59 -2.34 9.24 -14.81
CA VAL A 59 -1.02 9.85 -14.58
C VAL A 59 -0.21 9.01 -13.60
N GLU A 60 1.10 8.92 -13.82
CA GLU A 60 2.04 8.32 -12.87
C GLU A 60 2.61 9.44 -11.99
N LEU A 61 2.39 9.35 -10.68
CA LEU A 61 2.86 10.33 -9.71
C LEU A 61 3.70 9.65 -8.62
N PRO A 62 4.75 10.30 -8.11
CA PRO A 62 5.53 9.75 -7.01
C PRO A 62 4.71 9.68 -5.71
N LEU A 63 5.01 8.69 -4.87
CA LEU A 63 4.41 8.54 -3.53
C LEU A 63 4.52 9.80 -2.66
N SER A 64 5.52 10.64 -2.93
CA SER A 64 5.73 11.91 -2.22
C SER A 64 4.71 13.00 -2.56
N GLU A 65 4.07 12.94 -3.73
CA GLU A 65 3.09 13.95 -4.19
C GLU A 65 1.64 13.53 -3.96
N ILE A 66 1.40 12.26 -3.63
CA ILE A 66 0.07 11.75 -3.29
C ILE A 66 -0.12 11.72 -1.77
N THR A 67 -1.29 12.20 -1.36
CA THR A 67 -1.78 12.02 0.01
C THR A 67 -2.84 10.92 0.01
N ILE A 68 -2.57 9.85 0.74
CA ILE A 68 -3.51 8.75 0.93
C ILE A 68 -4.53 9.20 1.98
N GLU A 69 -5.79 9.34 1.59
CA GLU A 69 -6.85 9.43 2.60
C GLU A 69 -7.08 8.02 3.15
N GLU A 70 -6.58 7.78 4.37
CA GLU A 70 -6.70 6.51 5.08
C GLU A 70 -8.17 6.08 5.16
N GLN A 71 -8.50 4.96 4.51
CA GLN A 71 -9.62 4.15 4.99
C GLN A 71 -9.07 3.26 6.11
N PRO A 72 -9.79 3.13 7.24
CA PRO A 72 -9.29 2.46 8.43
C PRO A 72 -8.88 1.02 8.12
N PRO A 73 -7.87 0.49 8.83
CA PRO A 73 -7.31 -0.82 8.56
C PRO A 73 -8.40 -1.88 8.69
N LYS A 74 -8.57 -2.67 7.62
CA LYS A 74 -9.40 -3.87 7.64
C LYS A 74 -8.70 -4.87 8.57
N LYS A 75 -9.17 -4.88 9.82
CA LYS A 75 -8.76 -5.75 10.91
C LYS A 75 -9.52 -7.07 10.71
N ASP A 76 -8.83 -8.13 10.31
CA ASP A 76 -9.28 -9.52 10.44
C ASP A 76 -8.51 -10.18 11.60
#